data_AF-A0A2P8FZU6-F1
#
_entry.id   AF-A0A2P8FZU6-F1
#
_cell.length_a   1.000
_cell.length_b   1.000
_cell.length_c   1.000
_cell.angle_alpha   90.00
_cell.angle_beta   90.00
_cell.angle_gamma   90.00
#
_symmetry.space_group_name_H-M   'P 1'
#
loop_
_entity.id
_entity.type
_entity.pdbx_description
1 polymer ?
#
loop_
_entity_poly.entity_id
_entity_poly.type
_entity_poly.pdbx_seq_one_letter_code
_entity_poly.pdbx_strand_id
1 'polypeptide(L)'
;MVTITQFVYIKEGKEDIFQQFESMVLPLIPRYNGKLLLRLRTGPEQLIEGELDAPYEVHLVSFESEADLEAYMADQIREQYLYLKEDSVLKVMTVKQP
;
A
#
# COMPACT_ATOMS: atom_id res chain seq x y z
N MET A 1 4.04 -18.08 -4.48
CA MET A 1 4.23 -16.98 -3.51
C MET A 1 4.57 -15.74 -4.28
N VAL A 2 3.97 -14.61 -3.95
CA VAL A 2 4.27 -13.32 -4.56
C VAL A 2 4.55 -12.31 -3.46
N THR A 3 5.59 -11.52 -3.61
CA THR A 3 5.91 -10.44 -2.66
C THR A 3 5.95 -9.12 -3.41
N ILE A 4 5.27 -8.11 -2.88
CA ILE A 4 5.25 -6.76 -3.43
C ILE A 4 5.71 -5.76 -2.38
N THR A 5 6.57 -4.85 -2.82
CA THR A 5 6.91 -3.63 -2.06
C THR A 5 6.19 -2.46 -2.69
N GLN A 6 5.39 -1.74 -1.91
CA GLN A 6 4.69 -0.54 -2.33
C GLN A 6 5.29 0.69 -1.65
N PHE A 7 5.72 1.66 -2.47
CA PHE A 7 6.15 2.97 -2.03
C PHE A 7 5.00 3.93 -2.30
N VAL A 8 4.34 4.38 -1.23
CA VAL A 8 3.12 5.18 -1.29
C VAL A 8 3.45 6.64 -1.08
N TYR A 9 3.02 7.48 -2.01
CA TYR A 9 3.15 8.93 -1.95
C TYR A 9 1.75 9.53 -1.81
N ILE A 10 1.53 10.37 -0.82
CA ILE A 10 0.23 11.00 -0.56
C ILE A 10 0.24 12.47 -1.01
N LYS A 11 -0.94 13.01 -1.26
CA LYS A 11 -1.13 14.46 -1.47
C LYS A 11 -1.04 15.16 -0.11
N GLU A 12 -0.47 16.35 -0.08
CA GLU A 12 -0.32 17.15 1.14
C GLU A 12 -1.68 17.42 1.80
N GLY A 13 -1.76 17.20 3.12
CA GLY A 13 -2.98 17.44 3.91
C GLY A 13 -4.06 16.37 3.77
N LYS A 14 -3.77 15.24 3.11
CA LYS A 14 -4.69 14.12 2.89
C LYS A 14 -4.35 12.87 3.71
N GLU A 15 -3.46 12.99 4.70
CA GLU A 15 -2.98 11.92 5.57
C GLU A 15 -4.14 11.16 6.24
N ASP A 16 -5.11 11.89 6.80
CA ASP A 16 -6.25 11.28 7.50
C ASP A 16 -7.16 10.49 6.56
N ILE A 17 -7.32 10.95 5.32
CA ILE A 17 -8.12 10.27 4.29
C ILE A 17 -7.39 9.01 3.83
N PHE A 18 -6.07 9.08 3.67
CA PHE A 18 -5.25 7.91 3.39
C PHE A 18 -5.31 6.87 4.53
N GLN A 19 -5.20 7.32 5.78
CA GLN A 19 -5.29 6.44 6.95
C GLN A 19 -6.67 5.78 7.05
N GLN A 20 -7.75 6.49 6.70
CA GLN A 20 -9.09 5.90 6.59
C GLN A 20 -9.14 4.80 5.53
N PHE A 21 -8.61 5.04 4.33
CA PHE A 21 -8.51 4.02 3.29
C PHE A 21 -7.80 2.76 3.79
N GLU A 22 -6.61 2.92 4.37
CA GLU A 22 -5.82 1.80 4.88
C GLU A 22 -6.50 1.03 6.00
N SER A 23 -7.20 1.72 6.90
CA SER A 23 -7.94 1.09 8.00
C SER A 23 -9.03 0.14 7.50
N MET A 24 -9.52 0.35 6.27
CA MET A 24 -10.50 -0.51 5.63
C MET A 24 -9.87 -1.65 4.84
N VAL A 25 -8.76 -1.41 4.13
CA VAL A 25 -8.22 -2.39 3.16
C VAL A 25 -7.09 -3.26 3.70
N LEU A 26 -6.24 -2.77 4.61
CA LEU A 26 -5.16 -3.58 5.19
C LEU A 26 -5.69 -4.80 5.97
N PRO A 27 -6.81 -4.71 6.74
CA PRO A 27 -7.38 -5.87 7.41
C PRO A 27 -7.92 -6.97 6.47
N LEU A 28 -8.08 -6.67 5.17
CA LEU A 28 -8.53 -7.65 4.18
C LEU A 28 -7.40 -8.57 3.72
N ILE A 29 -6.14 -8.12 3.83
CA ILE A 29 -4.96 -8.87 3.34
C ILE A 29 -4.93 -10.32 3.86
N PRO A 30 -5.12 -10.63 5.16
CA PRO A 30 -5.10 -12.00 5.65
C PRO A 30 -6.26 -12.88 5.16
N ARG A 31 -7.37 -12.29 4.67
CA ARG A 31 -8.51 -13.05 4.12
C ARG A 31 -8.15 -13.74 2.80
N TYR A 32 -7.12 -13.24 2.13
CA TYR A 32 -6.62 -13.74 0.86
C TYR A 32 -5.24 -14.37 1.04
N ASN A 33 -4.98 -15.05 2.15
CA ASN A 33 -3.66 -15.67 2.43
C ASN A 33 -2.49 -14.68 2.34
N GLY A 34 -2.77 -13.38 2.54
CA GLY A 34 -1.78 -12.32 2.50
C GLY A 34 -1.19 -12.03 3.88
N LYS A 35 0.00 -11.45 3.91
CA LYS A 35 0.69 -10.99 5.12
C LYS A 35 1.29 -9.62 4.86
N LEU A 36 0.95 -8.64 5.69
CA LEU A 36 1.66 -7.36 5.76
C LEU A 36 2.96 -7.59 6.54
N LEU A 37 4.06 -7.79 5.83
CA LEU A 37 5.37 -8.13 6.39
C LEU A 37 6.09 -6.91 6.97
N LEU A 38 5.93 -5.76 6.32
CA LEU A 38 6.55 -4.50 6.72
C LEU A 38 5.59 -3.35 6.44
N ARG A 39 5.53 -2.40 7.36
CA ARG A 39 4.91 -1.09 7.14
C ARG A 39 5.75 -0.04 7.86
N LEU A 40 6.34 0.86 7.10
CA LEU A 40 7.16 1.95 7.60
C LEU A 40 6.56 3.27 7.20
N ARG A 41 6.47 4.21 8.15
CA ARG A 41 6.19 5.61 7.85
C ARG A 41 7.50 6.35 7.70
N THR A 42 7.63 7.04 6.57
CA THR A 42 8.86 7.74 6.20
C THR A 42 8.77 9.23 6.49
N GLY A 43 9.84 9.77 7.09
CA GLY A 43 10.00 11.19 7.37
C GLY A 43 11.05 11.84 6.46
N PRO A 44 11.08 13.19 6.37
CA PRO A 44 12.03 13.91 5.50
C PRO A 44 13.50 13.56 5.78
N GLU A 45 13.85 13.32 7.05
CA GLU A 45 15.23 13.03 7.48
C GLU A 45 15.66 11.56 7.26
N GLN A 46 14.76 10.70 6.81
CA GLN A 46 15.05 9.27 6.63
C GLN A 46 15.54 8.93 5.23
N LEU A 47 15.37 9.84 4.27
CA LEU A 47 15.99 9.72 2.95
C LEU A 47 17.43 10.21 3.03
N ILE A 48 18.39 9.28 2.93
CA ILE A 48 19.82 9.60 2.99
C ILE A 48 20.32 10.12 1.64
N GLU A 49 19.91 9.48 0.53
CA GLU A 49 20.30 9.82 -0.85
C GLU A 49 19.31 9.19 -1.84
N GLY A 50 19.10 9.83 -2.99
CA GLY A 50 18.30 9.30 -4.09
C GLY A 50 17.75 10.39 -5.02
N GLU A 51 17.24 9.99 -6.19
CA GLU A 51 16.59 10.90 -7.15
C GLU A 51 15.08 11.03 -6.93
N LEU A 52 14.49 10.13 -6.15
CA LEU A 52 13.07 10.14 -5.84
C LEU A 52 12.81 10.87 -4.53
N ASP A 53 11.64 11.49 -4.43
CA ASP A 53 11.12 11.95 -3.15
C ASP A 53 10.99 10.77 -2.18
N ALA A 54 11.13 11.06 -0.88
CA ALA A 54 10.80 10.11 0.15
C ALA A 54 9.32 9.71 0.02
N PRO A 55 8.97 8.41 0.01
CA PRO A 55 7.57 8.02 0.12
C PRO A 55 6.99 8.55 1.44
N TYR A 56 5.68 8.51 1.59
CA TYR A 56 5.02 8.68 2.87
C TYR A 56 5.01 7.39 3.68
N GLU A 57 4.74 6.26 3.00
CA GLU A 57 4.83 4.93 3.59
C GLU A 57 5.43 3.91 2.64
N VAL A 58 6.10 2.90 3.20
CA VAL A 58 6.58 1.72 2.50
C VAL A 58 5.91 0.48 3.08
N HIS A 59 5.26 -0.31 2.22
CA HIS A 59 4.63 -1.58 2.60
C HIS A 59 5.35 -2.73 1.92
N LEU A 60 5.68 -3.79 2.66
CA LEU A 60 6.05 -5.09 2.10
C LEU A 60 4.90 -6.06 2.39
N VAL A 61 4.32 -6.63 1.34
CA VAL A 61 3.17 -7.54 1.46
C VAL A 61 3.49 -8.81 0.68
N SER A 62 3.23 -9.97 1.28
CA SER A 62 3.34 -11.27 0.60
C SER A 62 1.98 -11.95 0.49
N PHE A 63 1.74 -12.68 -0.58
CA PHE A 63 0.61 -13.60 -0.75
C PHE A 63 1.12 -14.99 -1.12
N GLU A 64 0.42 -16.05 -0.72
CA GLU A 64 0.82 -17.43 -1.01
C GLU A 64 0.82 -17.74 -2.52
N SER A 65 -0.06 -17.08 -3.30
CA SER A 65 -0.11 -17.18 -4.77
C SER A 65 -0.45 -15.86 -5.48
N GLU A 66 -0.27 -15.82 -6.80
CA GLU A 66 -0.73 -14.70 -7.64
C GLU A 66 -2.25 -14.55 -7.63
N ALA A 67 -2.97 -15.67 -7.64
CA ALA A 67 -4.43 -15.69 -7.59
C ALA A 67 -4.97 -15.08 -6.29
N ASP A 68 -4.25 -15.28 -5.18
CA ASP A 68 -4.57 -14.65 -3.89
C ASP A 68 -4.41 -13.12 -3.95
N LEU A 69 -3.32 -12.63 -4.54
CA LEU A 69 -3.10 -11.20 -4.76
C LEU A 69 -4.17 -10.60 -5.67
N GLU A 70 -4.50 -11.27 -6.78
CA GLU A 70 -5.55 -10.84 -7.70
C GLU A 70 -6.92 -10.79 -7.01
N ALA A 71 -7.25 -11.81 -6.22
CA ALA A 71 -8.49 -11.86 -5.45
C ALA A 71 -8.57 -10.73 -4.40
N TYR A 72 -7.46 -10.41 -3.73
CA TYR A 72 -7.40 -9.25 -2.84
C TYR A 72 -7.60 -7.93 -3.59
N MET A 73 -7.00 -7.76 -4.77
CA MET A 73 -7.18 -6.55 -5.58
C MET A 73 -8.63 -6.37 -6.05
N ALA A 74 -9.35 -7.47 -6.27
CA ALA A 74 -10.75 -7.49 -6.71
C ALA A 74 -11.77 -7.57 -5.55
N ASP A 75 -11.35 -7.46 -4.29
CA ASP A 75 -12.26 -7.47 -3.14
C ASP A 75 -13.28 -6.31 -3.23
N GLN A 76 -14.57 -6.61 -3.02
CA GLN A 76 -15.66 -5.63 -3.15
C GLN A 76 -15.62 -4.54 -2.07
N ILE A 77 -15.18 -4.86 -0.86
CA ILE A 77 -14.97 -3.88 0.21
C ILE A 77 -13.83 -2.96 -0.21
N ARG A 78 -12.74 -3.50 -0.74
CA ARG A 78 -11.62 -2.70 -1.26
C ARG A 78 -12.07 -1.76 -2.38
N GLU A 79 -12.88 -2.24 -3.31
CA GLU A 79 -13.46 -1.45 -4.41
C GLU A 79 -14.28 -0.27 -3.89
N GLN A 80 -15.14 -0.51 -2.88
CA GLN A 80 -15.96 0.53 -2.26
C GLN A 80 -15.16 1.68 -1.67
N TYR A 81 -13.91 1.46 -1.24
CA TYR A 81 -13.06 2.49 -0.64
C TYR A 81 -12.00 3.05 -1.59
N LEU A 82 -11.95 2.64 -2.87
CA LEU A 82 -10.96 3.14 -3.83
C LEU A 82 -11.02 4.66 -4.01
N TYR A 83 -12.20 5.28 -3.87
CA TYR A 83 -12.33 6.74 -3.94
C TYR A 83 -11.49 7.47 -2.88
N LEU A 84 -11.30 6.90 -1.68
CA LEU A 84 -10.43 7.48 -0.64
C LEU A 84 -8.96 7.42 -1.05
N LYS A 85 -8.56 6.34 -1.71
CA LYS A 85 -7.22 6.20 -2.28
C LYS A 85 -7.01 7.23 -3.39
N GLU A 86 -7.97 7.39 -4.30
CA GLU A 86 -7.89 8.36 -5.40
C GLU A 86 -7.82 9.81 -4.89
N ASP A 87 -8.54 10.13 -3.81
CA ASP A 87 -8.51 11.46 -3.20
C ASP A 87 -7.18 11.73 -2.49
N SER A 88 -6.59 10.73 -1.81
CA SER A 88 -5.43 10.94 -0.94
C SER A 88 -4.06 10.57 -1.52
N VAL A 89 -3.98 9.62 -2.47
CA VAL A 89 -2.71 9.13 -3.01
C VAL A 89 -2.30 9.93 -4.24
N LEU A 90 -1.04 10.41 -4.24
CA LEU A 90 -0.41 11.05 -5.39
C LEU A 90 0.07 9.99 -6.40
N LYS A 91 0.81 8.99 -5.93
CA LYS A 91 1.28 7.85 -6.73
C LYS A 91 1.63 6.67 -5.83
N VAL A 92 1.60 5.47 -6.41
CA VAL A 92 2.16 4.26 -5.78
C VAL A 92 3.16 3.66 -6.76
N MET A 93 4.41 3.51 -6.32
CA MET A 93 5.39 2.72 -7.05
C MET A 93 5.39 1.31 -6.45
N THR A 94 5.26 0.28 -7.30
CA THR A 94 5.24 -1.12 -6.86
C THR A 94 6.42 -1.87 -7.46
N VAL A 95 7.20 -2.53 -6.61
CA VAL A 95 8.23 -3.50 -7.02
C VAL A 95 7.71 -4.88 -6.68
N LYS A 96 7.59 -5.75 -7.68
CA LYS A 96 7.10 -7.12 -7.52
C LYS A 96 8.26 -8.09 -7.63
N GLN A 97 8.34 -9.00 -6.68
CA GLN A 97 9.36 -10.04 -6.61
C GLN A 97 8.72 -11.40 -6.98
N PRO A 98 9.44 -12.25 -7.74
CA PRO A 98 9.01 -13.60 -8.07
C PRO A 98 9.02 -14.54 -6.85
#